data_AF-A0A3M1IBG4-F1
#
_entry.id   AF-A0A3M1IBG4-F1
#
_cell.length_a   1.000
_cell.length_b   1.000
_cell.length_c   1.000
_cell.angle_alpha   90.00
_cell.angle_beta   90.00
_cell.angle_gamma   90.00
#
_symmetry.space_group_name_H-M   'P 1'
#
loop_
_entity.id
_entity.type
_entity.pdbx_description
1 polymer ?
#
loop_
_entity_poly.entity_id
_entity_poly.type
_entity_poly.pdbx_seq_one_letter_code
_entity_poly.pdbx_strand_id
1 'polypeptide(L)'
;MRTNRVKKIEARFEPETRFTVSLSPEGLHRRQVAEQLERLRQRLLARHLMYAPDLELTPAIRRAAQDAVSLAWMTPCPLLVFPLLLEEKVQEAIRQARKQQQVWHRSRQLMALAA
;
A
#
# COMPACT_ATOMS: atom_id res chain seq x y z
N MET A 1 47.51 -8.99 -22.47
CA MET A 1 46.57 -7.85 -22.39
C MET A 1 45.45 -8.07 -23.39
N ARG A 2 44.20 -8.26 -22.94
CA ARG A 2 43.05 -8.59 -23.79
C ARG A 2 42.24 -7.31 -24.00
N THR A 3 42.23 -6.74 -25.21
CA THR A 3 41.55 -5.48 -25.49
C THR A 3 40.06 -5.74 -25.69
N ASN A 4 39.23 -5.26 -24.77
CA ASN A 4 37.78 -5.38 -24.82
C ASN A 4 37.22 -4.37 -25.84
N ARG A 5 36.69 -4.86 -26.96
CA ARG A 5 36.16 -4.02 -28.04
C ARG A 5 34.68 -3.72 -27.74
N VAL A 6 34.42 -2.56 -27.12
CA VAL A 6 33.06 -2.11 -26.83
C VAL A 6 32.37 -1.76 -28.15
N LYS A 7 31.41 -2.60 -28.58
CA LYS A 7 30.51 -2.29 -29.71
C LYS A 7 29.58 -1.16 -29.29
N LYS A 8 29.75 0.02 -29.91
CA LYS A 8 28.85 1.16 -29.73
C LYS A 8 27.51 0.83 -30.41
N ILE A 9 26.46 0.64 -29.61
CA ILE A 9 25.11 0.43 -30.13
C ILE A 9 24.53 1.82 -30.44
N GLU A 10 24.19 2.07 -31.69
CA GLU A 10 23.44 3.28 -32.07
C GLU A 10 21.98 3.07 -31.68
N ALA A 11 21.58 3.61 -30.54
CA ALA A 11 20.18 3.68 -30.17
C ALA A 11 19.47 4.66 -31.11
N ARG A 12 18.72 4.13 -32.08
CA ARG A 12 17.77 4.93 -32.87
C ARG A 12 16.49 5.06 -32.05
N PHE A 13 16.28 6.24 -31.49
CA PHE A 13 15.04 6.57 -30.83
C PHE A 13 14.05 7.07 -31.90
N GLU A 14 12.89 6.44 -31.98
CA GLU A 14 11.76 6.95 -32.77
C GLU A 14 11.31 8.33 -32.26
N PRO A 15 10.63 9.14 -33.08
CA PRO A 15 10.12 10.45 -32.66
C PRO A 15 9.25 10.36 -31.40
N GLU A 16 9.36 11.35 -30.51
CA GLU A 16 8.50 11.45 -29.31
C GLU A 16 7.01 11.37 -29.71
N THR A 17 6.36 10.25 -29.37
CA THR A 17 4.92 10.12 -29.48
C THR A 17 4.28 10.84 -28.30
N ARG A 18 3.95 12.12 -28.51
CA ARG A 18 3.13 12.88 -27.54
C ARG A 18 1.67 12.45 -27.69
N PHE A 19 1.19 11.69 -26.71
CA PHE A 19 -0.22 11.34 -26.62
C PHE A 19 -0.97 12.45 -25.91
N THR A 20 -1.88 13.13 -26.61
CA THR A 20 -2.88 13.99 -25.98
C THR A 20 -4.03 13.09 -25.55
N VAL A 21 -4.05 12.68 -24.27
CA VAL A 21 -5.12 11.83 -23.72
C VAL A 21 -6.20 12.73 -23.13
N SER A 22 -7.28 12.93 -23.86
CA SER A 22 -8.52 13.51 -23.32
C SER A 22 -9.26 12.45 -22.51
N LEU A 23 -9.55 12.74 -21.24
CA LEU A 23 -10.32 11.82 -20.40
C LEU A 23 -11.78 11.81 -20.86
N SER A 24 -12.34 10.62 -21.03
CA SER A 24 -13.79 10.45 -21.16
C SER A 24 -14.51 10.90 -19.88
N PRO A 25 -15.82 11.19 -19.93
CA PRO A 25 -16.61 11.47 -18.73
C PRO A 25 -16.48 10.37 -17.66
N GLU A 26 -16.39 9.10 -18.07
CA GLU A 26 -16.14 7.96 -17.18
C GLU A 26 -14.75 8.02 -16.54
N GLY A 27 -13.73 8.41 -17.31
CA GLY A 27 -12.37 8.63 -16.79
C GLY A 27 -12.30 9.77 -15.78
N LEU A 28 -13.06 10.84 -16.00
CA LEU A 28 -13.20 11.95 -15.05
C LEU A 28 -13.91 11.50 -13.77
N HIS A 29 -15.01 10.76 -13.89
CA HIS A 29 -15.73 10.21 -12.74
C HIS A 29 -14.82 9.28 -11.92
N ARG A 30 -14.12 8.36 -12.58
CA ARG A 30 -13.18 7.46 -11.90
C ARG A 30 -12.07 8.23 -11.18
N ARG A 31 -11.54 9.30 -11.77
CA ARG A 31 -10.57 10.18 -11.10
C ARG A 31 -11.16 10.86 -9.87
N GLN A 32 -12.38 11.40 -9.96
CA GLN A 32 -13.06 12.01 -8.82
C GLN A 32 -13.26 11.01 -7.68
N VAL A 33 -13.65 9.78 -8.00
CA VAL A 33 -13.79 8.69 -7.01
C VAL A 33 -12.43 8.38 -6.36
N ALA A 34 -11.33 8.36 -7.12
CA ALA A 34 -9.98 8.16 -6.56
C ALA A 34 -9.61 9.27 -5.57
N GLU A 35 -9.84 10.53 -5.92
CA GLU A 35 -9.54 11.69 -5.06
C GLU A 35 -10.39 11.67 -3.78
N GLN A 36 -11.67 11.32 -3.91
CA GLN A 36 -12.58 11.18 -2.75
C GLN A 36 -12.17 10.02 -1.84
N LEU A 37 -11.77 8.89 -2.42
CA LEU A 37 -11.33 7.72 -1.67
C LEU A 37 -10.04 8.02 -0.90
N GLU A 38 -9.10 8.74 -1.51
CA GLU A 38 -7.86 9.14 -0.86
C GLU A 38 -8.10 10.11 0.30
N ARG A 39 -8.99 11.10 0.13
CA ARG A 39 -9.41 11.98 1.24
C ARG A 39 -10.06 11.19 2.37
N LEU A 40 -10.93 10.23 2.03
CA LEU A 40 -11.60 9.37 3.01
C LEU A 40 -10.59 8.50 3.76
N ARG A 41 -9.61 7.92 3.06
CA ARG A 41 -8.50 7.15 3.63
C ARG A 41 -7.71 7.99 4.62
N GLN A 42 -7.30 9.19 4.25
CA GLN A 42 -6.54 10.08 5.14
C GLN A 42 -7.31 10.41 6.41
N ARG A 43 -8.59 10.76 6.28
CA ARG A 43 -9.46 11.09 7.42
C ARG A 43 -9.65 9.92 8.37
N LEU A 44 -9.98 8.74 7.85
CA LEU A 44 -10.22 7.57 8.69
C LEU A 44 -8.93 7.01 9.29
N LEU A 45 -7.82 7.01 8.54
CA LEU A 45 -6.52 6.62 9.06
C LEU A 45 -6.09 7.53 10.22
N ALA A 46 -6.25 8.85 10.10
CA ALA A 46 -5.97 9.77 11.19
C ALA A 46 -6.77 9.42 12.45
N ARG A 47 -8.06 9.10 12.30
CA ARG A 47 -8.90 8.64 13.41
C ARG A 47 -8.33 7.37 14.06
N HIS A 48 -7.99 6.35 13.28
CA HIS A 48 -7.41 5.11 13.82
C HIS A 48 -6.08 5.33 14.54
N LEU A 49 -5.23 6.22 14.02
CA LEU A 49 -3.95 6.54 14.64
C LEU A 49 -4.11 7.35 15.93
N MET A 50 -5.11 8.23 16.02
CA MET A 50 -5.41 8.95 17.27
C MET A 50 -5.85 8.02 18.40
N TYR A 51 -6.59 6.96 18.08
CA TYR A 51 -7.05 5.97 19.06
C TYR A 51 -6.06 4.81 19.25
N ALA A 52 -4.94 4.77 18.54
CA ALA A 52 -3.93 3.73 18.68
C ALA A 52 -2.99 4.09 19.86
N PRO A 53 -3.00 3.33 20.97
CA PRO A 53 -2.15 3.62 22.11
C PRO A 53 -0.68 3.22 21.90
N ASP A 54 -0.40 2.40 20.88
CA ASP A 54 0.90 1.79 20.66
C ASP A 54 1.51 2.27 19.34
N LEU A 55 2.62 3.00 19.45
CA LEU A 55 3.37 3.52 18.31
C LEU A 55 3.89 2.40 17.40
N GLU A 56 4.17 1.22 17.94
CA GLU A 56 4.66 0.05 17.20
C GLU A 56 3.64 -0.47 16.17
N LEU A 57 2.34 -0.22 16.40
CA LEU A 57 1.27 -0.63 15.49
C LEU A 57 1.03 0.36 14.34
N THR A 58 1.54 1.58 14.44
CA THR A 58 1.41 2.64 13.43
C THR A 58 1.75 2.18 12.00
N PRO A 59 2.93 1.54 11.74
CA PRO A 59 3.26 1.08 10.38
C PRO A 59 2.30 0.00 9.88
N ALA A 60 1.85 -0.91 10.75
CA ALA A 60 0.90 -1.96 10.41
C ALA A 60 -0.48 -1.38 10.04
N ILE A 61 -0.96 -0.40 10.81
CA ILE A 61 -2.22 0.32 10.55
C ILE A 61 -2.16 1.09 9.23
N ARG A 62 -1.03 1.76 8.94
CA ARG A 62 -0.83 2.47 7.66
C ARG A 62 -0.86 1.53 6.47
N ARG A 63 -0.22 0.36 6.59
CA ARG A 63 -0.24 -0.68 5.55
C ARG A 63 -1.66 -1.23 5.35
N ALA A 64 -2.36 -1.55 6.42
CA ALA A 64 -3.75 -2.00 6.37
C ALA A 64 -4.67 -1.02 5.64
N ALA A 65 -4.47 0.30 5.83
CA ALA A 65 -5.22 1.31 5.10
C ALA A 65 -4.95 1.32 3.60
N GLN A 66 -3.71 1.05 3.18
CA GLN A 66 -3.36 0.91 1.78
C GLN A 66 -3.99 -0.35 1.17
N ASP A 67 -3.94 -1.46 1.89
CA ASP A 67 -4.54 -2.73 1.46
C ASP A 67 -6.06 -2.60 1.30
N ALA A 68 -6.72 -1.91 2.24
CA ALA A 68 -8.15 -1.62 2.18
C ALA A 68 -8.53 -0.76 0.96
N VAL A 69 -7.71 0.24 0.58
CA VAL A 69 -7.94 1.01 -0.65
C VAL A 69 -7.82 0.15 -1.89
N SER A 70 -6.79 -0.68 -1.98
CA SER A 70 -6.57 -1.59 -3.11
C SER A 70 -7.78 -2.52 -3.31
N LEU A 71 -8.32 -3.08 -2.22
CA LEU A 71 -9.52 -3.92 -2.26
C LEU A 71 -10.78 -3.12 -2.61
N ALA A 72 -10.98 -1.96 -2.00
CA ALA A 72 -12.14 -1.11 -2.28
C ALA A 72 -12.20 -0.72 -3.76
N TRP A 73 -11.07 -0.43 -4.40
CA TRP A 73 -10.99 -0.04 -5.81
C TRP A 73 -11.45 -1.13 -6.79
N MET A 74 -11.47 -2.40 -6.35
CA MET A 74 -11.97 -3.52 -7.14
C MET A 74 -13.48 -3.69 -7.05
N THR A 75 -14.16 -2.92 -6.20
CA THR A 75 -15.61 -2.99 -6.00
C THR A 75 -16.34 -1.95 -6.84
N PRO A 76 -17.64 -2.16 -7.17
CA PRO A 76 -18.44 -1.17 -7.89
C PRO A 76 -18.63 0.16 -7.13
N CYS A 77 -18.56 0.13 -5.79
CA CYS A 77 -18.80 1.32 -4.95
C CYS A 77 -17.68 1.49 -3.90
N PRO A 78 -16.45 1.87 -4.31
CA PRO A 78 -15.28 1.92 -3.41
C PRO A 78 -15.47 2.78 -2.17
N LEU A 79 -16.14 3.94 -2.32
CA LEU A 79 -16.37 4.89 -1.23
C LEU A 79 -17.29 4.35 -0.13
N LEU A 80 -18.22 3.47 -0.50
CA LEU A 80 -19.17 2.86 0.43
C LEU A 80 -18.52 1.71 1.19
N VAL A 81 -17.73 0.88 0.49
CA VAL A 81 -17.16 -0.35 1.04
C VAL A 81 -15.88 -0.07 1.84
N PHE A 82 -15.13 0.96 1.47
CA PHE A 82 -13.83 1.27 2.08
C PHE A 82 -13.84 1.44 3.61
N PRO A 83 -14.78 2.16 4.25
CA PRO A 83 -14.77 2.33 5.70
C PRO A 83 -14.78 1.00 6.46
N LEU A 84 -15.62 0.06 6.03
CA LEU A 84 -15.71 -1.26 6.66
C LEU A 84 -14.45 -2.10 6.41
N LEU A 85 -13.95 -2.11 5.16
CA LEU A 85 -12.71 -2.81 4.83
C LEU A 85 -11.52 -2.29 5.63
N LEU A 86 -11.46 -0.97 5.86
CA LEU A 86 -10.40 -0.37 6.67
C LEU A 86 -10.46 -0.89 8.10
N GLU A 87 -11.63 -0.90 8.72
CA GLU A 87 -11.80 -1.42 10.08
C GLU A 87 -11.36 -2.88 10.18
N GLU A 88 -11.83 -3.73 9.25
CA GLU A 88 -11.47 -5.14 9.20
C GLU A 88 -9.95 -5.34 9.03
N LYS A 89 -9.34 -4.62 8.09
CA LYS A 89 -7.89 -4.71 7.82
C LYS A 89 -7.05 -4.19 8.96
N VAL A 90 -7.48 -3.14 9.64
CA VAL A 90 -6.80 -2.63 10.85
C VAL A 90 -6.84 -3.66 11.96
N GLN A 91 -8.00 -4.28 12.22
CA GLN A 91 -8.12 -5.34 13.22
C GLN A 91 -7.26 -6.57 12.88
N GLU A 92 -7.23 -6.95 11.60
CA GLU A 92 -6.37 -8.02 11.12
C GLU A 92 -4.88 -7.71 11.33
N ALA A 93 -4.43 -6.51 10.95
CA ALA A 93 -3.04 -6.07 11.10
C ALA A 93 -2.61 -6.03 12.58
N ILE A 94 -3.46 -5.56 13.48
CA ILE A 94 -3.20 -5.58 14.93
C ILE A 94 -3.04 -7.01 15.44
N ARG A 95 -3.93 -7.93 15.05
CA ARG A 95 -3.83 -9.34 15.42
C ARG A 95 -2.55 -9.98 14.89
N GLN A 96 -2.18 -9.69 13.65
CA GLN A 96 -0.96 -10.22 13.03
C GLN A 96 0.30 -9.67 13.72
N ALA A 97 0.36 -8.37 14.02
CA ALA A 97 1.49 -7.75 14.72
C ALA A 97 1.71 -8.39 16.11
N ARG A 98 0.64 -8.60 16.88
CA ARG A 98 0.71 -9.30 18.18
C ARG A 98 1.21 -10.73 18.04
N LYS A 99 0.74 -11.48 17.05
CA LYS A 99 1.24 -12.84 16.76
C LYS A 99 2.72 -12.83 16.40
N GLN A 100 3.17 -11.88 15.58
CA GLN A 100 4.58 -11.75 15.21
C GLN A 100 5.46 -11.45 16.42
N GLN A 101 5.02 -10.58 17.35
CA GLN A 101 5.73 -10.34 18.60
C GLN A 101 5.86 -11.62 19.43
N GLN A 102 4.78 -12.39 19.59
CA GLN A 102 4.80 -13.67 20.31
C GLN A 102 5.78 -14.67 19.68
N VAL A 103 5.75 -14.81 18.35
CA VAL A 103 6.68 -15.67 17.61
C VAL A 103 8.11 -15.20 17.82
N TRP A 104 8.38 -13.90 17.75
CA TRP A 104 9.71 -13.34 17.95
C TRP A 104 10.25 -13.62 19.35
N HIS A 105 9.44 -13.44 20.39
CA HIS A 105 9.80 -13.77 21.76
C HIS A 105 10.13 -15.26 21.93
N ARG A 106 9.28 -16.14 21.37
CA ARG A 106 9.49 -17.59 21.43
C ARG A 106 10.76 -18.00 20.70
N SER A 107 11.00 -17.48 19.50
CA SER A 107 12.21 -17.77 18.72
C SER A 107 13.46 -17.31 19.45
N ARG A 108 13.43 -16.15 20.10
CA ARG A 108 14.57 -15.64 20.89
C ARG A 108 14.88 -16.53 22.09
N GLN A 109 13.87 -17.05 22.78
CA GLN A 109 14.07 -18.01 23.88
C GLN A 109 14.69 -19.32 23.37
N LEU A 110 14.22 -19.85 22.25
CA LEU A 110 14.77 -21.08 21.66
C LEU A 110 16.25 -20.91 21.27
N MET A 111 16.60 -19.77 20.67
CA MET A 111 18.00 -19.47 20.32
C MET A 111 18.89 -19.34 21.56
N ALA A 112 18.37 -18.76 22.65
CA ALA A 112 19.11 -18.64 23.91
C ALA A 112 19.31 -19.98 24.64
N LEU A 113 18.41 -20.95 24.45
CA LEU A 113 18.53 -22.30 25.02
C LEU A 113 19.43 -23.23 24.18
N ALA A 114 19.70 -22.88 22.93
CA ALA A 114 20.51 -23.67 22.00
C ALA A 114 21.99 -23.21 21.94
N ALA A 115 22.35 -22.14 22.66
CA ALA A 115 23.69 -21.60 22.81
C ALA A 115 24.30 -22.02 24.15
#